data_AF-A0A7J6T2E8-F1
#
_entry.id   AF-A0A7J6T2E8-F1
#
_cell.length_a   1.000
_cell.length_b   1.000
_cell.length_c   1.000
_cell.angle_alpha   90.00
_cell.angle_beta   90.00
_cell.angle_gamma   90.00
#
_symmetry.space_group_name_H-M   'P 1'
#
loop_
_entity.id
_entity.type
_entity.pdbx_description
1 polymer ?
#
loop_
_entity_poly.entity_id
_entity_poly.type
_entity_poly.pdbx_seq_one_letter_code
_entity_poly.pdbx_strand_id
1 'polypeptide(L)'
;MTEAEESMEAASTEMPPEIHRVQDERTPEVRVHVKGRRRLSEALLEKFIGPLRMCDTYGELHDTLNQTIRGLEELNAFEDIRATVDHMPGSPPGSADVTLEVVEKQRNYEAGVDMNRMGEPGADATMNIPYVFGGLTSVSFRYNKAWPGSQMLNASLNIPKLTGVGITPASEGWELDLEASRDTTDHRGYASSRGVATGLAAVLTDRATGRHTFTLSSTLRDLLPEIQPSQQDDGEASRKPSASYAVRRMPLRTMKTSVKYAYTRDDFRFDETEEGSSHIIGGSLLHAYADLTPGVLGDVSFIKLAGLSECCGYLWKAHDWTWEAGVMWELEEKQ
;
A
#
# COMPACT_ATOMS: atom_id res chain seq x y z
N MET A 1 -80.47 45.95 -17.87
CA MET A 1 -79.04 46.30 -17.87
C MET A 1 -78.78 46.92 -16.51
N THR A 2 -78.08 46.31 -15.57
CA THR A 2 -77.10 45.21 -15.59
C THR A 2 -76.95 44.73 -14.13
N GLU A 3 -76.70 43.42 -13.97
CA GLU A 3 -75.79 42.76 -12.99
C GLU A 3 -76.02 42.98 -11.47
N ALA A 4 -75.71 42.08 -10.54
CA ALA A 4 -75.38 40.65 -10.48
C ALA A 4 -75.42 40.35 -8.96
N GLU A 5 -76.13 39.31 -8.51
CA GLU A 5 -75.55 38.15 -7.82
C GLU A 5 -74.11 38.33 -7.30
N GLU A 6 -73.92 38.35 -5.97
CA GLU A 6 -72.90 37.49 -5.36
C GLU A 6 -73.12 37.28 -3.85
N SER A 7 -73.13 36.01 -3.51
CA SER A 7 -73.35 35.39 -2.21
C SER A 7 -72.03 35.21 -1.43
N MET A 8 -72.16 35.24 -0.10
CA MET A 8 -71.34 34.57 0.93
C MET A 8 -70.05 33.85 0.49
N GLU A 9 -68.93 34.18 1.13
CA GLU A 9 -68.03 33.14 1.63
C GLU A 9 -67.20 33.61 2.84
N ALA A 10 -67.33 32.86 3.92
CA ALA A 10 -66.60 33.07 5.17
C ALA A 10 -65.20 32.46 5.03
N ALA A 11 -64.17 33.29 5.21
CA ALA A 11 -62.78 32.85 5.20
C ALA A 11 -62.49 31.95 6.43
N SER A 12 -62.42 30.64 6.21
CA SER A 12 -61.80 29.69 7.12
C SER A 12 -60.29 29.97 7.17
N THR A 13 -59.81 30.35 8.36
CA THR A 13 -58.38 30.49 8.63
C THR A 13 -57.77 29.09 8.77
N GLU A 14 -57.17 28.58 7.70
CA GLU A 14 -56.33 27.38 7.75
C GLU A 14 -55.02 27.72 8.50
N MET A 15 -54.82 27.08 9.66
CA MET A 15 -53.52 27.06 10.32
C MET A 15 -52.54 26.18 9.51
N PRO A 16 -51.29 26.60 9.32
CA PRO A 16 -50.27 25.75 8.70
C PRO A 16 -49.89 24.59 9.63
N PRO A 17 -49.55 23.40 9.08
CA PRO A 17 -49.20 22.23 9.87
C PRO A 17 -47.87 22.47 10.62
N GLU A 18 -47.89 22.15 11.93
CA GLU A 18 -46.70 22.10 12.77
C GLU A 18 -45.70 21.09 12.20
N ILE A 19 -44.57 21.60 11.74
CA ILE A 19 -43.38 20.80 11.41
C ILE A 19 -42.87 20.21 12.73
N HIS A 20 -43.31 18.99 13.03
CA HIS A 20 -42.71 18.17 14.09
C HIS A 20 -41.24 17.94 13.72
N ARG A 21 -40.33 18.64 14.42
CA ARG A 21 -38.92 18.28 14.48
C ARG A 21 -38.83 16.95 15.23
N VAL A 22 -38.87 15.85 14.49
CA VAL A 22 -38.49 14.51 14.94
C VAL A 22 -36.97 14.52 15.15
N GLN A 23 -36.49 14.92 16.33
CA GLN A 23 -35.06 14.94 16.62
C GLN A 23 -34.63 14.21 17.90
N ASP A 24 -35.54 13.60 18.67
CA ASP A 24 -35.17 12.85 19.88
C ASP A 24 -36.00 11.57 20.08
N GLU A 25 -36.14 10.75 19.04
CA GLU A 25 -36.64 9.38 19.22
C GLU A 25 -35.49 8.48 19.66
N ARG A 26 -35.49 8.12 20.96
CA ARG A 26 -34.58 7.11 21.52
C ARG A 26 -34.79 5.78 20.81
N THR A 27 -33.70 5.13 20.41
CA THR A 27 -33.72 3.84 19.73
C THR A 27 -33.54 2.72 20.76
N PRO A 28 -34.57 1.90 21.08
CA PRO A 28 -34.49 0.93 22.17
C PRO A 28 -33.73 -0.35 21.80
N GLU A 29 -33.53 -0.67 20.52
CA GLU A 29 -32.74 -1.84 20.08
C GLU A 29 -32.20 -1.63 18.65
N VAL A 30 -30.89 -1.79 18.48
CA VAL A 30 -30.22 -1.76 17.17
C VAL A 30 -29.69 -3.15 16.85
N ARG A 31 -30.16 -3.75 15.74
CA ARG A 31 -29.57 -4.98 15.19
C ARG A 31 -28.73 -4.64 13.98
N VAL A 32 -27.60 -5.33 13.84
CA VAL A 32 -26.69 -5.14 12.72
C VAL A 32 -26.46 -6.47 12.03
N HIS A 33 -26.80 -6.51 10.75
CA HIS A 33 -26.61 -7.66 9.88
C HIS A 33 -25.56 -7.36 8.82
N VAL A 34 -24.53 -8.22 8.73
CA VAL A 34 -23.52 -8.10 7.67
C VAL A 34 -23.77 -9.15 6.60
N LYS A 35 -24.01 -8.69 5.38
CA LYS A 35 -24.19 -9.53 4.19
C LYS A 35 -23.00 -9.37 3.24
N GLY A 36 -22.73 -10.40 2.43
CA GLY A 36 -21.70 -10.34 1.38
C GLY A 36 -20.29 -10.78 1.78
N ARG A 37 -20.05 -11.01 3.07
CA ARG A 37 -18.79 -11.62 3.55
C ARG A 37 -18.62 -13.07 3.06
N ARG A 38 -17.44 -13.41 2.55
CA ARG A 38 -17.10 -14.77 2.09
C ARG A 38 -15.81 -15.27 2.72
N ARG A 39 -14.80 -14.41 2.88
CA ARG A 39 -13.46 -14.81 3.31
C ARG A 39 -13.03 -14.13 4.60
N LEU A 40 -13.54 -12.93 4.89
CA LEU A 40 -13.12 -12.15 6.04
C LEU A 40 -13.74 -12.68 7.35
N SER A 41 -12.94 -12.75 8.41
CA SER A 41 -13.39 -13.22 9.72
C SER A 41 -14.42 -12.28 10.35
N GLU A 42 -15.51 -12.84 10.86
CA GLU A 42 -16.55 -12.11 11.60
C GLU A 42 -15.98 -11.39 12.83
N ALA A 43 -15.01 -11.98 13.51
CA ALA A 43 -14.38 -11.38 14.68
C ALA A 43 -13.63 -10.07 14.36
N LEU A 44 -13.17 -9.88 13.11
CA LEU A 44 -12.55 -8.62 12.69
C LEU A 44 -13.59 -7.54 12.45
N LEU A 45 -14.71 -7.90 11.81
CA LEU A 45 -15.82 -6.98 11.55
C LEU A 45 -16.54 -6.57 12.83
N GLU A 46 -16.66 -7.48 13.80
CA GLU A 46 -17.31 -7.22 15.08
C GLU A 46 -16.65 -6.06 15.85
N LYS A 47 -15.35 -5.83 15.67
CA LYS A 47 -14.65 -4.68 16.26
C LYS A 47 -15.15 -3.34 15.71
N PHE A 48 -15.58 -3.30 14.45
CA PHE A 48 -16.12 -2.11 13.79
C PHE A 48 -17.62 -1.97 14.02
N ILE A 49 -18.32 -3.10 14.16
CA ILE A 49 -19.79 -3.13 14.29
C ILE A 49 -20.26 -2.99 15.75
N GLY A 50 -19.44 -3.42 16.72
CA GLY A 50 -19.76 -3.34 18.14
C GLY A 50 -20.29 -1.97 18.59
N PRO A 51 -19.67 -0.84 18.20
CA PRO A 51 -20.17 0.50 18.51
C PRO A 51 -21.58 0.79 17.99
N LEU A 52 -21.97 0.26 16.83
CA LEU A 52 -23.31 0.48 16.24
C LEU A 52 -24.42 -0.11 17.10
N ARG A 53 -24.14 -1.22 17.80
CA ARG A 53 -25.12 -1.88 18.68
C ARG A 53 -25.33 -1.14 20.00
N MET A 54 -24.46 -0.19 20.32
CA MET A 54 -24.49 0.58 21.57
C MET A 54 -25.06 1.99 21.38
N CYS A 55 -25.58 2.31 20.19
CA CYS A 55 -26.17 3.62 19.91
C CYS A 55 -27.58 3.72 20.50
N ASP A 56 -27.84 4.78 21.26
CA ASP A 56 -29.12 5.02 21.95
C ASP A 56 -30.03 5.99 21.18
N THR A 57 -29.48 6.69 20.19
CA THR A 57 -30.20 7.69 19.38
C THR A 57 -29.95 7.50 17.89
N TYR A 58 -30.91 7.91 17.05
CA TYR A 58 -30.75 7.88 15.58
C TYR A 58 -29.60 8.78 15.08
N GLY A 59 -29.34 9.90 15.77
CA GLY A 59 -28.22 10.80 15.43
C GLY A 59 -26.88 10.11 15.66
N GLU A 60 -26.67 9.53 16.85
CA GLU A 60 -25.46 8.76 17.16
C GLU A 60 -25.31 7.54 16.26
N LEU A 61 -26.42 6.88 15.91
CA LEU A 61 -26.40 5.76 14.97
C LEU A 61 -25.88 6.20 13.59
N HIS A 62 -26.36 7.34 13.08
CA HIS A 62 -25.92 7.85 11.79
C HIS A 62 -24.44 8.26 11.80
N ASP A 63 -23.99 8.95 12.85
CA ASP A 63 -22.59 9.36 12.99
C ASP A 63 -21.65 8.15 13.14
N THR A 64 -22.04 7.18 13.97
CA THR A 64 -21.27 5.95 14.18
C THR A 64 -21.28 5.07 12.94
N LEU A 65 -22.37 5.04 12.17
CA LEU A 65 -22.45 4.33 10.88
C LEU A 65 -21.48 4.94 9.86
N ASN A 66 -21.46 6.26 9.73
CA ASN A 66 -20.52 6.94 8.84
C ASN A 66 -19.06 6.70 9.25
N GLN A 67 -18.75 6.73 10.55
CA GLN A 67 -17.42 6.37 11.06
C GLN A 67 -17.07 4.91 10.79
N THR A 68 -18.03 4.00 10.92
CA THR A 68 -17.84 2.57 10.63
C THR A 68 -17.58 2.34 9.15
N ILE A 69 -18.33 3.00 8.27
CA ILE A 69 -18.13 2.92 6.81
C ILE A 69 -16.72 3.42 6.47
N ARG A 70 -16.33 4.62 6.93
CA ARG A 70 -14.97 5.15 6.71
C ARG A 70 -13.89 4.21 7.23
N GLY A 71 -14.06 3.68 8.43
CA GLY A 71 -13.12 2.72 9.02
C GLY A 71 -13.02 1.40 8.24
N LEU A 72 -14.10 0.96 7.59
CA LEU A 72 -14.09 -0.21 6.69
C LEU A 72 -13.50 0.12 5.31
N GLU A 73 -13.73 1.32 4.78
CA GLU A 73 -13.11 1.83 3.55
C GLU A 73 -11.58 1.94 3.70
N GLU A 74 -11.10 2.45 4.84
CA GLU A 74 -9.68 2.53 5.20
C GLU A 74 -8.98 1.16 5.27
N LEU A 75 -9.72 0.07 5.42
CA LEU A 75 -9.15 -1.27 5.34
C LEU A 75 -8.74 -1.65 3.91
N ASN A 76 -9.24 -0.92 2.90
CA ASN A 76 -9.09 -1.24 1.46
C ASN A 76 -9.43 -2.72 1.16
N ALA A 77 -10.35 -3.25 1.96
CA ALA A 77 -10.77 -4.64 2.01
C ALA A 77 -12.12 -4.86 1.29
N PHE A 78 -12.73 -3.83 0.74
CA PHE A 78 -14.02 -3.94 0.06
C PHE A 78 -13.98 -3.11 -1.22
N GLU A 79 -14.58 -3.64 -2.28
CA GLU A 79 -14.82 -2.90 -3.53
C GLU A 79 -15.99 -1.93 -3.38
N ASP A 80 -17.02 -2.34 -2.64
CA ASP A 80 -18.23 -1.55 -2.39
C ASP A 80 -18.77 -1.85 -0.99
N ILE A 81 -19.29 -0.82 -0.31
CA ILE A 81 -19.89 -0.91 1.02
C ILE A 81 -21.20 -0.15 0.96
N ARG A 82 -22.31 -0.87 1.20
CA ARG A 82 -23.65 -0.29 1.26
C ARG A 82 -24.23 -0.49 2.63
N ALA A 83 -24.79 0.58 3.19
CA ALA A 83 -25.52 0.51 4.44
C ALA A 83 -26.98 0.89 4.19
N THR A 84 -27.90 0.03 4.61
CA THR A 84 -29.32 0.35 4.70
C THR A 84 -29.74 0.35 6.16
N VAL A 85 -30.54 1.34 6.54
CA VAL A 85 -31.13 1.45 7.87
C VAL A 85 -32.63 1.36 7.69
N ASP A 86 -33.18 0.24 8.13
CA ASP A 86 -34.60 -0.07 8.02
C ASP A 86 -35.25 -0.08 9.40
N HIS A 87 -36.57 0.14 9.46
CA HIS A 87 -37.31 -0.11 10.68
C HIS A 87 -37.41 -1.60 10.92
N MET A 88 -37.06 -2.01 12.14
CA MET A 88 -37.11 -3.42 12.48
C MET A 88 -38.58 -3.90 12.53
N PRO A 89 -38.93 -4.98 11.81
CA PRO A 89 -40.32 -5.43 11.72
C PRO A 89 -40.75 -6.11 13.03
N GLY A 90 -41.85 -5.63 13.62
CA GLY A 90 -42.45 -6.19 14.84
C GLY A 90 -41.85 -5.69 16.16
N SER A 91 -40.94 -4.74 16.12
CA SER A 91 -40.34 -4.07 17.29
C SER A 91 -40.98 -2.71 17.58
N PRO A 92 -40.80 -2.16 18.81
CA PRO A 92 -41.33 -0.85 19.16
C PRO A 92 -40.83 0.27 18.22
N PRO A 93 -41.61 1.36 18.09
CA PRO A 93 -41.15 2.55 17.35
C PRO A 93 -39.83 3.04 17.92
N GLY A 94 -38.87 3.31 17.03
CA GLY A 94 -37.49 3.64 17.38
C GLY A 94 -36.48 2.50 17.19
N SER A 95 -36.90 1.24 17.00
CA SER A 95 -35.94 0.17 16.73
C SER A 95 -35.41 0.23 15.29
N ALA A 96 -34.09 0.07 15.14
CA ALA A 96 -33.40 0.16 13.87
C ALA A 96 -32.74 -1.19 13.50
N ASP A 97 -32.92 -1.60 12.25
CA ASP A 97 -32.20 -2.72 11.64
C ASP A 97 -31.20 -2.17 10.63
N VAL A 98 -29.91 -2.38 10.88
CA VAL A 98 -28.83 -1.90 10.03
C VAL A 98 -28.28 -3.08 9.23
N THR A 99 -28.50 -3.07 7.92
CA THR A 99 -27.88 -4.05 7.02
C THR A 99 -26.67 -3.43 6.34
N LEU A 100 -25.49 -3.99 6.63
CA LEU A 100 -24.23 -3.68 5.94
C LEU A 100 -23.98 -4.74 4.86
N GLU A 101 -24.14 -4.35 3.61
CA GLU A 101 -23.79 -5.18 2.45
C GLU A 101 -22.39 -4.80 1.98
N VAL A 102 -21.46 -5.75 2.12
CA VAL A 102 -20.05 -5.55 1.75
C VAL A 102 -19.67 -6.44 0.57
N VAL A 103 -18.98 -5.87 -0.42
CA VAL A 103 -18.41 -6.60 -1.56
C VAL A 103 -16.91 -6.72 -1.35
N GLU A 104 -16.43 -7.92 -1.01
CA GLU A 104 -14.99 -8.17 -0.81
C GLU A 104 -14.21 -8.03 -2.13
N LYS A 105 -13.00 -7.43 -2.05
CA LYS A 105 -12.10 -7.26 -3.20
C LYS A 105 -11.71 -8.62 -3.79
N GLN A 106 -11.84 -8.75 -5.11
CA GLN A 106 -11.50 -10.01 -5.76
C GLN A 106 -9.99 -10.18 -5.94
N ARG A 107 -9.58 -11.41 -6.26
CA ARG A 107 -8.19 -11.69 -6.63
C ARG A 107 -7.92 -11.01 -7.96
N ASN A 108 -6.84 -10.25 -8.03
CA ASN A 108 -6.45 -9.59 -9.27
C ASN A 108 -5.29 -10.35 -9.92
N TYR A 109 -5.40 -10.58 -11.22
CA TYR A 109 -4.39 -11.21 -12.05
C TYR A 109 -4.16 -10.31 -13.25
N GLU A 110 -2.97 -9.73 -13.32
CA GLU A 110 -2.55 -8.87 -14.41
C GLU A 110 -1.42 -9.56 -15.14
N ALA A 111 -1.50 -9.57 -16.47
CA ALA A 111 -0.42 -10.04 -17.31
C ALA A 111 -0.23 -9.04 -18.44
N GLY A 112 0.98 -8.53 -18.55
CA GLY A 112 1.37 -7.55 -19.55
C GLY A 112 2.54 -8.05 -20.38
N VAL A 113 2.66 -7.45 -21.56
CA VAL A 113 3.84 -7.55 -22.41
C VAL A 113 4.25 -6.13 -22.68
N ASP A 114 5.49 -5.81 -22.37
CA ASP A 114 6.08 -4.50 -22.63
C ASP A 114 7.21 -4.63 -23.64
N MET A 115 7.65 -3.49 -24.16
CA MET A 115 8.79 -3.42 -25.05
C MET A 115 9.64 -2.25 -24.57
N ASN A 116 10.89 -2.54 -24.24
CA ASN A 116 11.76 -1.53 -23.70
C ASN A 116 12.19 -0.53 -24.79
N ARG A 117 12.89 0.54 -24.40
CA ARG A 117 13.39 1.57 -25.34
C ARG A 117 14.38 1.01 -26.37
N MET A 118 15.00 -0.13 -26.09
CA MET A 118 15.92 -0.83 -27.00
C MET A 118 15.18 -1.79 -27.94
N GLY A 119 13.85 -1.87 -27.85
CA GLY A 119 13.02 -2.76 -28.65
C GLY A 119 13.04 -4.22 -28.18
N GLU A 120 13.53 -4.49 -26.97
CA GLU A 120 13.50 -5.83 -26.41
C GLU A 120 12.15 -6.07 -25.73
N PRO A 121 11.50 -7.22 -26.01
CA PRO A 121 10.24 -7.54 -25.37
C PRO A 121 10.48 -7.90 -23.90
N GLY A 122 9.50 -7.58 -23.07
CA GLY A 122 9.37 -8.08 -21.71
C GLY A 122 7.96 -8.59 -21.46
N ALA A 123 7.82 -9.37 -20.41
CA ALA A 123 6.54 -9.86 -19.93
C ALA A 123 6.48 -9.68 -18.43
N ASP A 124 5.36 -9.16 -17.95
CA ASP A 124 5.06 -9.01 -16.54
C ASP A 124 3.79 -9.81 -16.20
N ALA A 125 3.79 -10.41 -15.01
CA ALA A 125 2.64 -11.10 -14.45
C ALA A 125 2.57 -10.73 -12.97
N THR A 126 1.46 -10.14 -12.56
CA THR A 126 1.18 -9.77 -11.17
C THR A 126 -0.06 -10.51 -10.70
N MET A 127 0.02 -11.15 -9.54
CA MET A 127 -1.09 -11.81 -8.88
C MET A 127 -1.23 -11.21 -7.48
N ASN A 128 -2.41 -10.70 -7.14
CA ASN A 128 -2.72 -10.19 -5.81
C ASN A 128 -3.87 -11.00 -5.18
N ILE A 129 -3.60 -11.59 -4.03
CA ILE A 129 -4.54 -12.40 -3.27
C ILE A 129 -4.84 -11.69 -1.94
N PRO A 130 -5.99 -11.02 -1.82
CA PRO A 130 -6.42 -10.44 -0.54
C PRO A 130 -7.00 -11.50 0.42
N TYR A 131 -7.02 -11.16 1.70
CA TYR A 131 -7.60 -11.93 2.82
C TYR A 131 -7.01 -13.31 3.06
N VAL A 132 -5.69 -13.42 3.01
CA VAL A 132 -5.02 -14.66 3.33
C VAL A 132 -5.27 -15.00 4.81
N PHE A 133 -5.62 -16.26 5.08
CA PHE A 133 -6.02 -16.76 6.41
C PHE A 133 -7.26 -16.09 7.02
N GLY A 134 -8.11 -15.47 6.19
CA GLY A 134 -9.34 -14.79 6.65
C GLY A 134 -9.09 -13.50 7.44
N GLY A 135 -7.85 -13.01 7.41
CA GLY A 135 -7.45 -11.73 7.98
C GLY A 135 -7.48 -10.58 6.98
N LEU A 136 -6.85 -9.46 7.35
CA LEU A 136 -6.60 -8.32 6.45
C LEU A 136 -5.30 -8.46 5.66
N THR A 137 -4.60 -9.58 5.84
CA THR A 137 -3.32 -9.86 5.21
C THR A 137 -3.51 -10.11 3.71
N SER A 138 -2.65 -9.52 2.89
CA SER A 138 -2.63 -9.75 1.43
C SER A 138 -1.29 -10.33 0.99
N VAL A 139 -1.33 -11.17 -0.05
CA VAL A 139 -0.13 -11.72 -0.69
C VAL A 139 -0.10 -11.26 -2.13
N SER A 140 1.00 -10.64 -2.52
CA SER A 140 1.27 -10.30 -3.90
C SER A 140 2.42 -11.12 -4.46
N PHE A 141 2.30 -11.53 -5.71
CA PHE A 141 3.34 -12.20 -6.46
C PHE A 141 3.54 -11.44 -7.76
N ARG A 142 4.78 -11.08 -8.08
CA ARG A 142 5.15 -10.39 -9.30
C ARG A 142 6.27 -11.16 -9.97
N TYR A 143 6.09 -11.43 -11.25
CA TYR A 143 7.09 -12.03 -12.11
C TYR A 143 7.29 -11.12 -13.31
N ASN A 144 8.52 -10.72 -13.56
CA ASN A 144 8.89 -9.94 -14.73
C ASN A 144 10.03 -10.67 -15.45
N LYS A 145 9.95 -10.75 -16.77
CA LYS A 145 10.99 -11.30 -17.63
C LYS A 145 11.27 -10.33 -18.76
N ALA A 146 12.49 -9.82 -18.83
CA ALA A 146 13.01 -9.05 -19.95
C ALA A 146 13.94 -9.93 -20.78
N TRP A 147 13.61 -10.12 -22.06
CA TRP A 147 14.51 -10.82 -22.98
C TRP A 147 15.67 -9.89 -23.36
N PRO A 148 16.91 -10.41 -23.52
CA PRO A 148 17.27 -11.82 -23.69
C PRO A 148 17.60 -12.63 -22.42
N GLY A 149 17.54 -12.09 -21.20
CA GLY A 149 17.98 -12.88 -20.03
C GLY A 149 17.70 -12.38 -18.62
N SER A 150 17.12 -11.19 -18.45
CA SER A 150 16.85 -10.67 -17.11
C SER A 150 15.47 -11.14 -16.63
N GLN A 151 15.38 -11.54 -15.37
CA GLN A 151 14.12 -11.94 -14.74
C GLN A 151 14.09 -11.48 -13.29
N MET A 152 12.93 -11.04 -12.84
CA MET A 152 12.65 -10.62 -11.47
C MET A 152 11.44 -11.41 -10.98
N LEU A 153 11.59 -12.06 -9.85
CA LEU A 153 10.51 -12.71 -9.13
C LEU A 153 10.41 -12.06 -7.76
N ASN A 154 9.22 -11.62 -7.39
CA ASN A 154 8.96 -10.97 -6.11
C ASN A 154 7.69 -11.56 -5.50
N ALA A 155 7.74 -11.88 -4.21
CA ALA A 155 6.59 -12.25 -3.42
C ALA A 155 6.55 -11.34 -2.20
N SER A 156 5.43 -10.66 -1.97
CA SER A 156 5.23 -9.85 -0.78
C SER A 156 4.02 -10.30 0.03
N LEU A 157 4.13 -10.17 1.35
CA LEU A 157 3.08 -10.42 2.33
C LEU A 157 2.88 -9.13 3.11
N ASN A 158 1.72 -8.50 2.96
CA ASN A 158 1.36 -7.27 3.65
C ASN A 158 0.44 -7.58 4.84
N ILE A 159 0.80 -7.09 6.02
CA ILE A 159 0.07 -7.24 7.28
C ILE A 159 -0.25 -5.83 7.80
N PRO A 160 -1.48 -5.32 7.55
CA PRO A 160 -1.76 -3.89 7.67
C PRO A 160 -2.06 -3.39 9.09
N LYS A 161 -2.24 -4.28 10.08
CA LYS A 161 -2.54 -3.92 11.48
C LYS A 161 -1.78 -4.81 12.45
N LEU A 162 -0.47 -4.61 12.55
CA LEU A 162 0.37 -5.28 13.56
C LEU A 162 0.17 -4.60 14.92
N THR A 163 -0.73 -5.13 15.75
CA THR A 163 -0.94 -4.61 17.11
C THR A 163 0.15 -5.11 18.06
N GLY A 164 0.75 -4.23 18.88
CA GLY A 164 1.67 -4.62 19.97
C GLY A 164 3.12 -4.16 19.85
N VAL A 165 3.51 -3.47 18.78
CA VAL A 165 4.83 -2.83 18.66
C VAL A 165 4.76 -1.41 19.23
N GLY A 166 5.11 -1.29 20.52
CA GLY A 166 4.84 -0.13 21.38
C GLY A 166 5.73 1.11 21.17
N ILE A 167 5.85 1.60 19.93
CA ILE A 167 6.67 2.80 19.63
C ILE A 167 5.81 4.08 19.59
N THR A 168 4.49 3.98 19.39
CA THR A 168 3.57 5.12 19.38
C THR A 168 2.28 4.84 20.17
N PRO A 169 1.80 5.78 21.00
CA PRO A 169 0.61 5.61 21.84
C PRO A 169 -0.72 5.86 21.11
N ALA A 170 -0.72 6.09 19.79
CA ALA A 170 -1.91 6.37 19.00
C ALA A 170 -2.32 5.15 18.15
N SER A 171 -3.13 4.29 18.76
CA SER A 171 -4.23 3.44 18.26
C SER A 171 -4.29 2.78 16.86
N GLU A 172 -3.44 3.07 15.87
CA GLU A 172 -3.62 2.52 14.51
C GLU A 172 -2.59 1.45 14.10
N GLY A 173 -1.53 1.29 14.89
CA GLY A 173 -0.55 0.21 14.74
C GLY A 173 0.43 0.40 13.59
N TRP A 174 1.31 -0.58 13.42
CA TRP A 174 2.29 -0.62 12.33
C TRP A 174 1.79 -1.53 11.20
N GLU A 175 2.10 -1.16 9.97
CA GLU A 175 1.97 -2.02 8.79
C GLU A 175 3.28 -2.74 8.55
N LEU A 176 3.23 -4.06 8.36
CA LEU A 176 4.40 -4.90 8.10
C LEU A 176 4.29 -5.51 6.70
N ASP A 177 5.23 -5.16 5.83
CA ASP A 177 5.44 -5.82 4.55
C ASP A 177 6.67 -6.71 4.60
N LEU A 178 6.47 -8.00 4.34
CA LEU A 178 7.56 -8.95 4.13
C LEU A 178 7.72 -9.20 2.64
N GLU A 179 8.90 -8.98 2.11
CA GLU A 179 9.22 -9.13 0.69
C GLU A 179 10.30 -10.20 0.52
N ALA A 180 10.10 -11.08 -0.45
CA ALA A 180 11.06 -12.06 -0.89
C ALA A 180 11.27 -11.91 -2.39
N SER A 181 12.50 -11.58 -2.80
CA SER A 181 12.84 -11.32 -4.19
C SER A 181 13.93 -12.25 -4.69
N ARG A 182 13.88 -12.53 -5.99
CA ARG A 182 14.91 -13.23 -6.72
C ARG A 182 15.07 -12.58 -8.09
N ASP A 183 16.18 -11.90 -8.26
CA ASP A 183 16.54 -11.21 -9.48
C ASP A 183 17.65 -11.96 -10.17
N THR A 184 17.56 -12.06 -11.49
CA THR A 184 18.64 -12.54 -12.34
C THR A 184 18.88 -11.46 -13.36
N THR A 185 20.10 -10.95 -13.38
CA THR A 185 20.53 -9.92 -14.32
C THR A 185 21.52 -10.52 -15.30
N ASP A 186 21.19 -10.45 -16.58
CA ASP A 186 22.14 -10.83 -17.62
C ASP A 186 23.00 -9.60 -17.98
N HIS A 187 24.29 -9.64 -17.65
CA HIS A 187 25.20 -8.55 -17.96
C HIS A 187 25.98 -8.77 -19.26
N ARG A 188 25.65 -9.78 -20.07
CA ARG A 188 26.39 -10.15 -21.30
C ARG A 188 26.63 -9.03 -22.30
N GLY A 189 25.80 -7.98 -22.31
CA GLY A 189 26.02 -6.81 -23.15
C GLY A 189 27.25 -5.98 -22.75
N TYR A 190 27.71 -6.10 -21.49
CA TYR A 190 28.72 -5.22 -20.89
C TYR A 190 29.80 -5.97 -20.08
N ALA A 191 29.51 -7.16 -19.57
CA ALA A 191 30.39 -7.96 -18.74
C ALA A 191 30.23 -9.47 -19.01
N SER A 192 31.29 -10.25 -18.83
CA SER A 192 31.30 -11.71 -18.98
C SER A 192 30.76 -12.43 -17.74
N SER A 193 29.66 -11.94 -17.17
CA SER A 193 29.08 -12.45 -15.92
C SER A 193 27.57 -12.35 -15.91
N ARG A 194 26.93 -13.22 -15.12
CA ARG A 194 25.50 -13.19 -14.82
C ARG A 194 25.32 -12.97 -13.33
N GLY A 195 24.46 -12.03 -12.94
CA GLY A 195 24.10 -11.82 -11.55
C GLY A 195 22.86 -12.61 -11.17
N VAL A 196 22.85 -13.18 -9.98
CA VAL A 196 21.65 -13.68 -9.31
C VAL A 196 21.61 -13.06 -7.92
N ALA A 197 20.59 -12.26 -7.63
CA ALA A 197 20.36 -11.72 -6.30
C ALA A 197 19.13 -12.40 -5.70
N THR A 198 19.21 -12.86 -4.46
CA THR A 198 18.07 -13.34 -3.69
C THR A 198 17.95 -12.50 -2.43
N GLY A 199 16.81 -11.85 -2.24
CA GLY A 199 16.58 -10.89 -1.17
C GLY A 199 15.42 -11.30 -0.26
N LEU A 200 15.53 -10.90 0.99
CA LEU A 200 14.43 -10.79 1.94
C LEU A 200 14.43 -9.37 2.49
N ALA A 201 13.26 -8.75 2.59
CA ALA A 201 13.10 -7.48 3.26
C ALA A 201 11.86 -7.52 4.18
N ALA A 202 11.96 -6.78 5.27
CA ALA A 202 10.85 -6.48 6.16
C ALA A 202 10.74 -4.96 6.24
N VAL A 203 9.60 -4.41 5.84
CA VAL A 203 9.30 -3.00 5.88
C VAL A 203 8.21 -2.77 6.91
N LEU A 204 8.47 -1.88 7.85
CA LEU A 204 7.55 -1.46 8.90
C LEU A 204 7.19 0.01 8.64
N THR A 205 5.92 0.27 8.38
CA THR A 205 5.41 1.63 8.13
C THR A 205 4.44 2.03 9.25
N ASP A 206 4.59 3.24 9.75
CA ASP A 206 3.62 3.80 10.71
C ASP A 206 2.31 4.09 9.98
N ARG A 207 1.22 3.40 10.34
CA ARG A 207 -0.07 3.54 9.65
C ARG A 207 -0.74 4.88 9.94
N ALA A 208 -0.60 5.40 11.16
CA ALA A 208 -1.30 6.60 11.60
C ALA A 208 -0.85 7.85 10.83
N THR A 209 0.44 7.91 10.52
CA THR A 209 1.02 9.06 9.82
C THR A 209 1.50 8.75 8.42
N GLY A 210 1.82 7.49 8.11
CA GLY A 210 2.51 7.09 6.88
C GLY A 210 3.94 7.65 6.76
N ARG A 211 4.43 8.36 7.79
CA ARG A 211 5.66 9.17 7.68
C ARG A 211 6.91 8.38 7.99
N HIS A 212 6.83 7.42 8.89
CA HIS A 212 7.97 6.67 9.37
C HIS A 212 8.00 5.30 8.72
N THR A 213 9.12 4.97 8.08
CA THR A 213 9.35 3.66 7.46
C THR A 213 10.68 3.09 7.93
N PHE A 214 10.66 1.89 8.50
CA PHE A 214 11.84 1.11 8.83
C PHE A 214 11.96 -0.07 7.87
N THR A 215 13.13 -0.28 7.28
CA THR A 215 13.39 -1.40 6.38
C THR A 215 14.58 -2.20 6.86
N LEU A 216 14.37 -3.47 7.16
CA LEU A 216 15.43 -4.44 7.35
C LEU A 216 15.52 -5.28 6.07
N SER A 217 16.68 -5.37 5.46
CA SER A 217 16.86 -6.24 4.29
C SER A 217 18.13 -7.07 4.36
N SER A 218 18.06 -8.25 3.75
CA SER A 218 19.17 -9.17 3.57
C SER A 218 19.15 -9.65 2.13
N THR A 219 20.24 -9.43 1.41
CA THR A 219 20.39 -9.80 0.01
C THR A 219 21.64 -10.61 -0.18
N LEU A 220 21.49 -11.77 -0.79
CA LEU A 220 22.56 -12.63 -1.21
C LEU A 220 22.76 -12.43 -2.71
N ARG A 221 23.97 -12.09 -3.13
CA ARG A 221 24.32 -11.84 -4.53
C ARG A 221 25.35 -12.85 -4.98
N ASP A 222 24.98 -13.64 -5.97
CA ASP A 222 25.85 -14.55 -6.69
C ASP A 222 26.21 -13.94 -8.06
N LEU A 223 27.49 -13.77 -8.32
CA LEU A 223 28.05 -13.40 -9.61
C LEU A 223 28.58 -14.68 -10.27
N LEU A 224 27.92 -15.13 -11.33
CA LEU A 224 28.33 -16.32 -12.06
C LEU A 224 29.16 -15.91 -13.29
N PRO A 225 30.47 -16.21 -13.32
CA PRO A 225 31.30 -15.92 -14.48
C PRO A 225 30.90 -16.81 -15.64
N GLU A 226 30.89 -16.25 -16.85
CA GLU A 226 30.54 -17.02 -18.04
C GLU A 226 31.72 -17.89 -18.50
N ILE A 227 31.54 -19.20 -18.40
CA ILE A 227 32.48 -20.20 -18.93
C ILE A 227 31.95 -20.62 -20.29
N GLN A 228 32.54 -20.08 -21.36
CA GLN A 228 32.34 -20.68 -22.68
C GLN A 228 33.18 -21.96 -22.76
N PRO A 229 32.59 -23.10 -23.19
CA PRO A 229 33.39 -24.22 -23.62
C PRO A 229 34.26 -23.75 -24.79
N SER A 230 35.54 -24.12 -24.78
CA SER A 230 36.45 -23.88 -25.89
C SER A 230 35.94 -24.66 -27.11
N GLN A 231 35.03 -24.05 -27.88
CA GLN A 231 34.56 -24.65 -29.11
C GLN A 231 35.66 -24.44 -30.15
N GLN A 232 36.44 -25.50 -30.33
CA GLN A 232 37.37 -25.70 -31.42
C GLN A 232 36.54 -26.00 -32.68
N ASP A 233 35.96 -24.97 -33.29
CA ASP A 233 35.42 -25.08 -34.66
C ASP A 233 35.38 -23.70 -35.34
N ASP A 234 35.79 -23.72 -36.61
CA ASP A 234 36.21 -22.60 -37.46
C ASP A 234 35.08 -21.66 -37.90
N GLY A 235 34.63 -20.76 -37.02
CA GLY A 235 33.65 -19.72 -37.37
C GLY A 235 33.97 -18.36 -36.73
N GLU A 236 34.47 -17.42 -37.53
CA GLU A 236 35.04 -16.13 -37.12
C GLU A 236 34.01 -15.08 -36.61
N ALA A 237 32.73 -15.44 -36.46
CA ALA A 237 31.65 -14.45 -36.32
C ALA A 237 31.01 -14.30 -34.92
N SER A 238 31.43 -15.05 -33.88
CA SER A 238 30.85 -14.84 -32.53
C SER A 238 31.74 -15.29 -31.38
N ARG A 239 32.99 -14.83 -31.34
CA ARG A 239 33.82 -14.94 -30.13
C ARG A 239 33.33 -13.94 -29.08
N LYS A 240 32.37 -14.33 -28.24
CA LYS A 240 32.06 -13.54 -27.04
C LYS A 240 33.22 -13.70 -26.04
N PRO A 241 33.67 -12.62 -25.38
CA PRO A 241 34.80 -12.70 -24.48
C PRO A 241 34.47 -13.59 -23.27
N SER A 242 35.25 -14.66 -23.08
CA SER A 242 35.16 -15.48 -21.88
C SER A 242 35.70 -14.72 -20.67
N ALA A 243 35.11 -14.96 -19.49
CA ALA A 243 35.58 -14.36 -18.25
C ALA A 243 37.07 -14.67 -18.01
N SER A 244 37.84 -13.62 -17.69
CA SER A 244 39.26 -13.74 -17.39
C SER A 244 39.52 -14.65 -16.20
N TYR A 245 40.72 -15.22 -16.13
CA TYR A 245 41.11 -16.13 -15.06
C TYR A 245 40.96 -15.52 -13.66
N ALA A 246 41.20 -14.22 -13.53
CA ALA A 246 41.03 -13.48 -12.28
C ALA A 246 39.56 -13.41 -11.83
N VAL A 247 38.63 -13.14 -12.76
CA VAL A 247 37.19 -13.08 -12.48
C VAL A 247 36.64 -14.45 -12.08
N ARG A 248 37.19 -15.54 -12.65
CA ARG A 248 36.82 -16.91 -12.27
C ARG A 248 37.26 -17.29 -10.84
N ARG A 249 38.21 -16.56 -10.26
CA ARG A 249 38.76 -16.82 -8.92
C ARG A 249 38.24 -15.86 -7.85
N MET A 250 37.46 -14.85 -8.22
CA MET A 250 36.86 -13.93 -7.25
C MET A 250 35.78 -14.63 -6.41
N PRO A 251 35.55 -14.20 -5.16
CA PRO A 251 34.42 -14.69 -4.36
C PRO A 251 33.12 -14.32 -5.09
N LEU A 252 32.48 -15.33 -5.64
CA LEU A 252 31.32 -15.22 -6.51
C LEU A 252 30.02 -15.01 -5.74
N ARG A 253 30.08 -14.92 -4.41
CA ARG A 253 28.91 -14.83 -3.53
C ARG A 253 29.19 -13.80 -2.45
N THR A 254 28.31 -12.82 -2.34
CA THR A 254 28.38 -11.75 -1.34
C THR A 254 27.05 -11.65 -0.62
N MET A 255 27.08 -11.36 0.67
CA MET A 255 25.88 -11.08 1.44
C MET A 255 25.87 -9.63 1.89
N LYS A 256 24.77 -8.93 1.63
CA LYS A 256 24.53 -7.56 2.07
C LYS A 256 23.28 -7.53 2.94
N THR A 257 23.43 -7.18 4.21
CA THR A 257 22.31 -6.75 5.04
C THR A 257 22.30 -5.23 5.13
N SER A 258 21.11 -4.63 5.22
CA SER A 258 20.98 -3.20 5.48
C SER A 258 19.81 -2.90 6.40
N VAL A 259 19.99 -1.89 7.25
CA VAL A 259 18.92 -1.30 8.05
C VAL A 259 18.70 0.11 7.52
N LYS A 260 17.48 0.40 7.09
CA LYS A 260 17.10 1.71 6.59
C LYS A 260 16.01 2.31 7.45
N TYR A 261 16.09 3.60 7.65
CA TYR A 261 15.02 4.41 8.20
C TYR A 261 14.74 5.55 7.23
N ALA A 262 13.48 5.74 6.89
CA ALA A 262 13.02 6.85 6.08
C ALA A 262 11.93 7.62 6.83
N TYR A 263 11.99 8.94 6.70
CA TYR A 263 10.98 9.87 7.13
C TYR A 263 10.46 10.62 5.91
N THR A 264 9.17 10.47 5.60
CA THR A 264 8.50 11.17 4.51
C THR A 264 7.41 12.04 5.10
N ARG A 265 7.43 13.33 4.78
CA ARG A 265 6.35 14.26 5.09
C ARG A 265 5.91 14.90 3.78
N ASP A 266 4.72 14.52 3.35
CA ASP A 266 4.06 15.09 2.20
C ASP A 266 2.90 15.97 2.70
N ASP A 267 3.02 17.29 2.48
CA ASP A 267 1.98 18.27 2.77
C ASP A 267 1.55 18.99 1.47
N PHE A 268 1.54 18.30 0.32
CA PHE A 268 1.06 18.87 -0.95
C PHE A 268 -0.44 19.20 -0.90
N ARG A 269 -0.79 20.31 -1.56
CA ARG A 269 -2.16 20.78 -1.79
C ARG A 269 -2.43 20.76 -3.28
N PHE A 270 -3.50 20.09 -3.65
CA PHE A 270 -3.93 19.93 -5.04
C PHE A 270 -5.13 20.83 -5.32
N ASP A 271 -5.24 21.33 -6.57
CA ASP A 271 -6.48 21.94 -7.05
C ASP A 271 -7.39 20.83 -7.53
N GLU A 272 -8.59 20.75 -6.96
CA GLU A 272 -9.61 19.78 -7.38
C GLU A 272 -10.49 20.33 -8.52
N THR A 273 -10.12 21.46 -9.12
CA THR A 273 -11.03 22.23 -9.99
C THR A 273 -11.22 21.70 -11.41
N GLU A 274 -10.43 20.71 -11.88
CA GLU A 274 -10.68 20.09 -13.20
C GLU A 274 -10.51 18.56 -13.16
N GLU A 275 -11.51 17.85 -13.68
CA GLU A 275 -11.56 16.39 -13.80
C GLU A 275 -10.29 15.87 -14.50
N GLY A 276 -9.35 15.35 -13.72
CA GLY A 276 -8.24 14.52 -14.21
C GLY A 276 -6.83 15.10 -14.14
N SER A 277 -6.61 16.34 -13.67
CA SER A 277 -5.26 16.88 -13.45
C SER A 277 -5.04 17.32 -12.00
N SER A 278 -4.32 16.52 -11.21
CA SER A 278 -3.87 16.90 -9.86
C SER A 278 -2.66 17.82 -9.94
N HIS A 279 -2.90 19.09 -10.28
CA HIS A 279 -1.84 20.11 -10.22
C HIS A 279 -1.55 20.51 -8.77
N ILE A 280 -0.28 20.45 -8.37
CA ILE A 280 0.18 20.90 -7.05
C ILE A 280 0.16 22.43 -7.03
N ILE A 281 -0.74 23.03 -6.25
CA ILE A 281 -0.83 24.49 -6.08
C ILE A 281 0.14 24.99 -5.01
N GLY A 282 0.46 24.14 -4.04
CA GLY A 282 1.41 24.47 -2.99
C GLY A 282 1.65 23.34 -2.02
N GLY A 283 2.57 23.55 -1.08
CA GLY A 283 2.90 22.56 -0.05
C GLY A 283 4.40 22.26 0.00
N SER A 284 4.76 21.23 0.75
CA SER A 284 6.15 20.80 0.88
C SER A 284 6.26 19.28 0.96
N LEU A 285 7.30 18.74 0.32
CA LEU A 285 7.77 17.39 0.49
C LEU A 285 9.09 17.43 1.25
N LEU A 286 9.18 16.68 2.34
CA LEU A 286 10.44 16.40 3.02
C LEU A 286 10.61 14.88 3.04
N HIS A 287 11.64 14.37 2.38
CA HIS A 287 12.01 12.97 2.41
C HIS A 287 13.44 12.85 2.89
N ALA A 288 13.66 12.28 4.07
CA ALA A 288 14.97 12.03 4.62
C ALA A 288 15.14 10.53 4.88
N TYR A 289 16.28 9.96 4.50
CA TYR A 289 16.58 8.57 4.83
C TYR A 289 18.02 8.37 5.29
N ALA A 290 18.18 7.35 6.12
CA ALA A 290 19.44 6.81 6.58
C ALA A 290 19.49 5.32 6.24
N ASP A 291 20.54 4.88 5.55
CA ASP A 291 20.79 3.50 5.17
C ASP A 291 22.14 3.07 5.76
N LEU A 292 22.11 2.10 6.67
CA LEU A 292 23.26 1.56 7.37
C LEU A 292 23.58 0.18 6.79
N THR A 293 24.71 0.09 6.10
CA THR A 293 25.26 -1.14 5.49
C THR A 293 26.66 -1.40 6.08
N PRO A 294 27.05 -2.64 6.44
CA PRO A 294 26.17 -3.77 6.60
C PRO A 294 25.30 -3.47 7.83
N GLY A 295 24.09 -3.98 7.85
CA GLY A 295 23.30 -3.95 9.08
C GLY A 295 24.00 -4.76 10.18
N VAL A 296 23.74 -6.06 10.23
CA VAL A 296 24.25 -6.97 11.29
C VAL A 296 25.32 -7.92 10.75
N LEU A 297 25.25 -8.28 9.46
CA LEU A 297 26.16 -9.22 8.80
C LEU A 297 26.36 -8.81 7.33
N GLY A 298 27.59 -8.73 6.85
CA GLY A 298 27.84 -8.54 5.43
C GLY A 298 29.25 -8.07 5.10
N ASP A 299 29.63 -8.27 3.85
CA ASP A 299 31.01 -8.10 3.37
C ASP A 299 31.34 -6.63 3.00
N VAL A 300 30.36 -5.73 3.09
CA VAL A 300 30.46 -4.34 2.62
C VAL A 300 29.91 -3.41 3.68
N SER A 301 30.67 -2.37 4.05
CA SER A 301 30.31 -1.36 5.06
C SER A 301 30.31 0.08 4.54
N PHE A 302 29.14 0.72 4.52
CA PHE A 302 28.94 2.14 4.29
C PHE A 302 27.67 2.67 4.98
N ILE A 303 27.72 3.94 5.38
CA ILE A 303 26.54 4.68 5.84
C ILE A 303 26.17 5.68 4.75
N LYS A 304 24.90 5.67 4.35
CA LYS A 304 24.35 6.63 3.40
C LYS A 304 23.25 7.44 4.07
N LEU A 305 23.41 8.76 4.06
CA LEU A 305 22.42 9.73 4.53
C LEU A 305 22.02 10.59 3.34
N ALA A 306 20.72 10.79 3.15
CA ALA A 306 20.23 11.72 2.15
C ALA A 306 18.94 12.39 2.60
N GLY A 307 18.77 13.64 2.17
CA GLY A 307 17.55 14.40 2.35
C GLY A 307 17.19 15.14 1.08
N LEU A 308 15.92 15.04 0.71
CA LEU A 308 15.24 15.83 -0.31
C LEU A 308 14.23 16.73 0.40
N SER A 309 14.26 18.02 0.10
CA SER A 309 13.20 18.94 0.47
C SER A 309 12.77 19.76 -0.73
N GLU A 310 11.48 19.69 -1.03
CA GLU A 310 10.83 20.46 -2.09
C GLU A 310 9.72 21.31 -1.48
N CYS A 311 9.62 22.57 -1.90
CA CYS A 311 8.53 23.46 -1.54
C CYS A 311 7.87 23.94 -2.84
N CYS A 312 6.58 23.66 -3.01
CA CYS A 312 5.79 24.17 -4.12
C CYS A 312 5.20 25.54 -3.75
N GLY A 313 5.61 26.56 -4.52
CA GLY A 313 5.23 27.97 -4.44
C GLY A 313 5.98 28.77 -5.51
N TYR A 314 5.80 30.09 -5.61
CA TYR A 314 6.41 30.96 -6.64
C TYR A 314 7.95 30.90 -6.76
N LEU A 315 8.64 30.15 -5.90
CA LEU A 315 10.07 29.89 -5.93
C LEU A 315 10.31 28.39 -5.72
N TRP A 316 10.45 27.64 -6.82
CA TRP A 316 10.97 26.28 -6.76
C TRP A 316 12.40 26.31 -6.26
N LYS A 317 12.65 25.73 -5.08
CA LYS A 317 13.99 25.43 -4.58
C LYS A 317 13.99 23.99 -4.07
N ALA A 318 14.50 23.07 -4.89
CA ALA A 318 14.90 21.76 -4.41
C ALA A 318 16.27 21.89 -3.73
N HIS A 319 16.36 21.43 -2.49
CA HIS A 319 17.65 21.31 -1.80
C HIS A 319 17.95 19.83 -1.61
N ASP A 320 18.83 19.32 -2.47
CA ASP A 320 19.38 17.97 -2.40
C ASP A 320 20.68 18.00 -1.62
N TRP A 321 20.76 17.18 -0.58
CA TRP A 321 22.01 16.90 0.11
C TRP A 321 22.14 15.39 0.30
N THR A 322 23.24 14.85 -0.22
CA THR A 322 23.61 13.45 -0.09
C THR A 322 24.99 13.39 0.56
N TRP A 323 25.11 12.52 1.57
CA TRP A 323 26.38 12.25 2.23
C TRP A 323 26.59 10.74 2.31
N GLU A 324 27.68 10.28 1.70
CA GLU A 324 28.10 8.88 1.73
C GLU A 324 29.45 8.82 2.45
N ALA A 325 29.52 8.05 3.54
CA ALA A 325 30.77 7.74 4.21
C ALA A 325 30.95 6.23 4.26
N GLY A 326 31.95 5.75 3.53
CA GLY A 326 32.43 4.37 3.63
C GLY A 326 33.44 4.26 4.75
N VAL A 327 33.23 3.33 5.67
CA VAL A 327 34.25 2.91 6.64
C VAL A 327 34.59 1.47 6.30
N MET A 328 35.71 1.23 5.62
CA MET A 328 36.23 -0.13 5.47
C MET A 328 36.83 -0.55 6.81
N TRP A 329 36.12 -1.39 7.54
CA TRP A 329 36.72 -2.15 8.63
C TRP A 329 37.33 -3.41 8.02
N GLU A 330 38.66 -3.52 8.03
CA GLU A 330 39.29 -4.84 7.88
C GLU A 330 38.89 -5.65 9.11
N LEU A 331 38.02 -6.65 8.91
CA LEU A 331 37.75 -7.66 9.92
C LEU A 331 39.05 -8.46 10.07
N GLU A 332 39.83 -8.18 11.12
CA GLU A 332 40.92 -9.05 11.54
C GLU A 332 40.35 -10.45 11.79
N GLU A 333 40.68 -11.36 10.88
CA GLU A 333 40.36 -12.77 10.93
C GLU A 333 41.03 -13.36 12.19
N LYS A 334 40.27 -13.51 13.28
CA LYS A 334 40.72 -14.31 14.43
C LYS A 334 40.71 -15.78 14.01
N GLN A 335 41.92 -16.29 13.73
CA GLN A 335 42.23 -17.70 13.51
C GLN A 335 41.74 -18.62 14.63
#